data_AF-A0A5N5WZZ7-F1
#
_entry.id   AF-A0A5N5WZZ7-F1
#
_cell.length_a   1.000
_cell.length_b   1.000
_cell.length_c   1.000
_cell.angle_alpha   90.00
_cell.angle_beta   90.00
_cell.angle_gamma   90.00
#
_symmetry.space_group_name_H-M   'P 1'
#
loop_
_entity.id
_entity.type
_entity.pdbx_description
1 polymer ?
#
loop_
_entity_poly.entity_id
_entity_poly.type
_entity_poly.pdbx_seq_one_letter_code
_entity_poly.pdbx_strand_id
1 'polypeptide(L)'
;MRFFKYLIFAAPLALATPNPNPVAAPAPQSTGGGLLSELPDFLSALKELLNPETLDDLQTIVKGGAALLGGDTPKNLQRLVSSQNIDKLQHVIDNADTLLTPKFVNETQGLIEDAAPLVDNVSKLLGGLLGALI
;
A
#
# COMPACT_ATOMS: atom_id res chain seq x y z
N MET A 1 61.56 57.47 40.31
CA MET A 1 60.84 56.75 41.39
C MET A 1 60.27 55.49 40.77
N ARG A 2 60.90 54.33 40.97
CA ARG A 2 60.64 53.38 42.07
C ARG A 2 59.37 52.53 41.86
N PHE A 3 59.63 51.25 41.53
CA PHE A 3 58.93 50.01 41.94
C PHE A 3 57.58 49.63 41.32
N PHE A 4 57.58 48.53 40.54
CA PHE A 4 56.62 47.40 40.56
C PHE A 4 57.19 46.33 39.59
N LYS A 5 57.91 45.27 39.99
CA LYS A 5 57.64 44.15 40.91
C LYS A 5 56.51 43.22 40.40
N TYR A 6 56.95 42.15 39.72
CA TYR A 6 56.29 40.87 39.41
C TYR A 6 54.85 40.89 38.88
N LEU A 7 54.70 40.52 37.61
CA LEU A 7 53.55 39.72 37.19
C LEU A 7 54.03 38.61 36.25
N ILE A 8 54.25 37.45 36.87
CA ILE A 8 54.36 36.16 36.20
C ILE A 8 53.01 35.92 35.54
N PHE A 9 52.93 35.99 34.22
CA PHE A 9 51.78 35.48 33.48
C PHE A 9 52.20 34.18 32.80
N ALA A 10 51.80 33.09 33.44
CA ALA A 10 52.01 31.73 32.98
C ALA A 10 51.34 31.55 31.62
N ALA A 11 52.14 31.26 30.60
CA ALA A 11 51.63 30.62 29.39
C ALA A 11 51.06 29.25 29.80
N PRO A 12 49.85 28.87 29.35
CA PRO A 12 49.47 27.47 29.43
C PRO A 12 50.40 26.72 28.48
N LEU A 13 51.34 25.97 29.06
CA LEU A 13 51.97 24.84 28.38
C LEU A 13 50.83 23.97 27.88
N ALA A 14 50.59 23.99 26.57
CA ALA A 14 49.80 22.96 25.92
C ALA A 14 50.55 21.64 26.19
N LEU A 15 50.03 20.83 27.11
CA LEU A 15 50.44 19.44 27.24
C LEU A 15 50.20 18.81 25.88
N ALA A 16 51.28 18.40 25.21
CA ALA A 16 51.23 17.46 24.13
C ALA A 16 50.64 16.17 24.69
N THR A 17 49.32 16.01 24.59
CA THR A 17 48.72 14.69 24.72
C THR A 17 49.33 13.84 23.61
N PRO A 18 49.86 12.65 23.92
CA PRO A 18 50.33 11.77 22.86
C PRO A 18 49.15 11.52 21.94
N ASN A 19 49.33 11.85 20.65
CA ASN A 19 48.37 11.51 19.61
C ASN A 19 48.01 10.02 19.81
N PRO A 20 46.73 9.66 20.02
CA PRO A 20 46.37 8.26 20.15
C PRO A 20 46.93 7.54 18.93
N ASN A 21 47.75 6.53 19.15
CA ASN A 21 48.25 5.70 18.06
C ASN A 21 47.05 5.35 17.18
N PRO A 22 47.14 5.50 15.84
CA PRO A 22 46.12 5.01 14.96
C PRO A 22 45.89 3.56 15.34
N VAL A 23 44.71 3.23 15.89
CA VAL A 23 44.31 1.84 16.00
C VAL A 23 44.28 1.37 14.55
N ALA A 24 45.24 0.53 14.17
CA ALA A 24 45.19 -0.13 12.89
C ALA A 24 43.77 -0.70 12.77
N ALA A 25 43.06 -0.33 11.71
CA ALA A 25 41.76 -0.93 11.42
C ALA A 25 41.95 -2.44 11.59
N PRO A 26 41.06 -3.14 12.32
CA PRO A 26 41.16 -4.57 12.50
C PRO A 26 41.50 -5.19 11.15
N ALA A 27 42.69 -5.81 11.04
CA ALA A 27 43.09 -6.43 9.79
C ALA A 27 41.94 -7.37 9.39
N PRO A 28 41.50 -7.39 8.12
CA PRO A 28 40.51 -8.34 7.67
C PRO A 28 41.04 -9.71 8.09
N GLN A 29 40.39 -10.32 9.08
CA GLN A 29 40.73 -11.65 9.51
C GLN A 29 40.32 -12.52 8.35
N SER A 30 41.30 -12.85 7.50
CA SER A 30 41.19 -14.01 6.64
C SER A 30 41.02 -15.16 7.62
N THR A 31 39.78 -15.58 7.83
CA THR A 31 39.47 -16.90 8.35
C THR A 31 40.34 -17.84 7.54
N GLY A 32 41.34 -18.44 8.20
CA GLY A 32 42.44 -19.15 7.55
C GLY A 32 42.03 -20.46 6.88
N GLY A 33 40.75 -20.60 6.58
CA GLY A 33 40.19 -21.70 5.83
C GLY A 33 40.04 -21.29 4.37
N GLY A 34 40.79 -21.92 3.46
CA GLY A 34 40.53 -21.76 2.04
C GLY A 34 39.09 -22.14 1.68
N LEU A 35 38.64 -21.80 0.46
CA LEU A 35 37.28 -22.07 -0.04
C LEU A 35 36.76 -23.49 0.23
N LEU A 36 37.65 -24.46 0.39
CA LEU A 36 37.34 -25.86 0.68
C LEU A 36 36.91 -26.13 2.13
N SER A 37 37.36 -25.35 3.11
CA SER A 37 36.96 -25.49 4.52
C SER A 37 35.72 -24.70 4.89
N GLU A 38 35.35 -23.68 4.10
CA GLU A 38 34.09 -22.93 4.25
C GLU A 38 32.96 -23.54 3.39
N LEU A 39 33.30 -24.42 2.44
CA LEU A 39 32.34 -25.20 1.64
C LEU A 39 31.28 -25.94 2.48
N PRO A 40 31.61 -26.57 3.63
CA PRO A 40 30.63 -27.27 4.45
C PRO A 40 29.59 -26.33 5.07
N ASP A 41 30.01 -25.15 5.51
CA ASP A 41 29.12 -24.13 6.09
C ASP A 41 28.20 -23.56 5.02
N PHE A 42 28.74 -23.29 3.82
CA PHE A 42 27.96 -22.88 2.65
C PHE A 42 26.94 -23.95 2.21
N LEU A 43 27.34 -25.22 2.16
CA LEU A 43 26.44 -26.33 1.84
C LEU A 43 25.36 -26.51 2.91
N SER A 44 25.66 -26.22 4.17
CA SER A 44 24.69 -26.28 5.26
C SER A 44 23.65 -25.17 5.13
N ALA A 45 24.09 -23.94 4.85
CA ALA A 45 23.18 -22.81 4.57
C ALA A 45 22.32 -23.04 3.31
N LEU A 46 22.89 -23.61 2.25
CA LEU A 46 22.12 -24.00 1.07
C LEU A 46 21.13 -25.14 1.36
N LYS A 47 21.50 -26.11 2.20
CA LYS A 47 20.60 -27.21 2.58
C LYS A 47 19.41 -26.70 3.38
N GLU A 48 19.61 -25.66 4.18
CA GLU A 48 18.52 -24.97 4.89
C GLU A 48 17.61 -24.20 3.92
N LEU A 49 18.17 -23.55 2.90
CA LEU A 49 17.40 -22.92 1.81
C LEU A 49 16.72 -23.91 0.86
N LEU A 50 17.26 -25.12 0.72
CA LEU A 50 16.72 -26.21 -0.10
C LEU A 50 15.87 -27.19 0.73
N ASN A 51 15.57 -26.87 1.99
CA ASN A 51 14.64 -27.65 2.78
C ASN A 51 13.26 -27.64 2.09
N PRO A 52 12.54 -28.78 1.99
CA PRO A 52 11.27 -28.87 1.25
C PRO A 52 10.23 -27.81 1.64
N GLU A 53 10.16 -27.43 2.92
CA GLU A 53 9.24 -26.40 3.40
C GLU A 53 9.58 -25.00 2.86
N THR A 54 10.87 -24.61 2.92
CA THR A 54 11.31 -23.30 2.39
C THR A 54 11.19 -23.24 0.87
N LEU A 55 11.40 -24.37 0.18
CA LEU A 55 11.15 -24.47 -1.26
C LEU A 55 9.66 -24.36 -1.63
N ASP A 56 8.77 -24.97 -0.84
CA ASP A 56 7.32 -24.88 -1.06
C ASP A 56 6.81 -23.44 -0.83
N ASP A 57 7.30 -22.79 0.23
CA ASP A 57 6.99 -21.39 0.54
C ASP A 57 7.48 -20.46 -0.58
N LEU A 58 8.73 -20.63 -1.04
CA LEU A 58 9.27 -19.85 -2.15
C LEU A 58 8.50 -20.11 -3.44
N GLN A 59 8.10 -21.35 -3.71
CA GLN A 59 7.28 -21.67 -4.87
C GLN A 59 5.92 -20.97 -4.79
N THR A 60 5.29 -20.93 -3.61
CA THR A 60 4.02 -20.24 -3.38
C THR A 60 4.17 -18.73 -3.56
N ILE A 61 5.22 -18.12 -3.01
CA ILE A 61 5.52 -16.69 -3.16
C ILE A 61 5.78 -16.35 -4.62
N VAL A 62 6.56 -17.16 -5.34
CA VAL A 62 6.88 -16.92 -6.75
C VAL A 62 5.64 -17.09 -7.62
N LYS A 63 4.80 -18.11 -7.37
CA LYS A 63 3.53 -18.28 -8.09
C LYS A 63 2.56 -17.13 -7.81
N GLY A 64 2.43 -16.72 -6.54
CA GLY A 64 1.61 -15.57 -6.14
C GLY A 64 2.10 -14.28 -6.78
N GLY A 65 3.41 -14.02 -6.73
CA GLY A 65 4.06 -12.90 -7.39
C GLY A 65 3.88 -12.93 -8.91
N ALA A 66 4.02 -14.08 -9.55
CA ALA A 66 3.78 -14.24 -10.98
C ALA A 66 2.32 -14.00 -11.37
N ALA A 67 1.35 -14.35 -10.52
CA ALA A 67 -0.06 -14.06 -10.76
C ALA A 67 -0.39 -12.55 -10.62
N LEU A 68 0.28 -11.86 -9.68
CA LEU A 68 0.08 -10.44 -9.43
C LEU A 68 0.84 -9.55 -10.43
N LEU A 69 2.04 -9.95 -10.82
CA LEU A 69 2.96 -9.17 -11.66
C LEU A 69 2.99 -9.64 -13.12
N GLY A 70 2.50 -10.85 -13.40
CA GLY A 70 2.45 -11.43 -14.73
C GLY A 70 1.04 -11.49 -15.32
N GLY A 71 0.96 -12.02 -16.55
CA GLY A 71 -0.29 -12.12 -17.29
C GLY A 71 -0.96 -10.76 -17.51
N ASP A 72 -2.29 -10.76 -17.52
CA ASP A 72 -3.10 -9.55 -17.72
C ASP A 72 -3.40 -8.79 -16.42
N THR A 73 -3.02 -9.30 -15.24
CA THR A 73 -3.36 -8.70 -13.94
C THR A 73 -2.90 -7.24 -13.82
N PRO A 74 -1.63 -6.87 -14.10
CA PRO A 74 -1.21 -5.48 -14.02
C PRO A 74 -1.97 -4.57 -14.99
N LYS A 75 -2.26 -5.06 -16.20
CA LYS A 75 -3.01 -4.33 -17.22
C LYS A 75 -4.47 -4.13 -16.83
N ASN A 76 -5.10 -5.13 -16.23
CA ASN A 76 -6.47 -5.04 -15.74
C ASN A 76 -6.57 -4.07 -14.56
N LEU A 77 -5.59 -4.10 -13.64
CA LEU A 77 -5.49 -3.12 -12.56
C LEU A 77 -5.28 -1.71 -13.11
N GLN A 78 -4.34 -1.51 -14.05
CA GLN A 78 -4.13 -0.22 -14.71
C GLN A 78 -5.39 0.30 -15.40
N ARG A 79 -6.15 -0.58 -16.06
CA ARG A 79 -7.45 -0.21 -16.66
C ARG A 79 -8.46 0.18 -15.60
N LEU A 80 -8.58 -0.61 -14.52
CA LEU A 80 -9.53 -0.36 -13.44
C LEU A 80 -9.24 0.96 -12.72
N VAL A 81 -7.96 1.25 -12.45
CA VAL A 81 -7.51 2.48 -11.79
C VAL A 81 -7.16 3.60 -12.78
N SER A 82 -7.48 3.43 -14.07
CA SER A 82 -7.28 4.49 -15.05
C SER A 82 -8.18 5.68 -14.72
N SER A 83 -7.72 6.90 -15.00
CA SER A 83 -8.50 8.12 -14.77
C SER A 83 -9.89 8.00 -15.38
N GLN A 84 -10.00 7.52 -16.62
CA GLN A 84 -11.29 7.38 -17.29
C GLN A 84 -12.27 6.46 -16.53
N ASN A 85 -11.78 5.35 -15.95
CA ASN A 85 -12.65 4.45 -15.18
C ASN A 85 -12.98 5.02 -13.81
N ILE A 86 -12.01 5.67 -13.14
CA ILE A 86 -12.26 6.37 -11.88
C ILE A 86 -13.29 7.49 -12.08
N ASP A 87 -13.16 8.30 -13.13
CA ASP A 87 -14.08 9.39 -13.46
C ASP A 87 -15.49 8.86 -13.73
N LYS A 88 -15.61 7.74 -14.47
CA LYS A 88 -16.90 7.07 -14.70
C LYS A 88 -17.51 6.54 -13.40
N LEU A 89 -16.70 5.91 -12.54
CA LEU A 89 -17.17 5.40 -11.25
C LEU A 89 -17.61 6.54 -10.34
N GLN A 90 -16.83 7.62 -10.27
CA GLN A 90 -17.18 8.81 -9.51
C GLN A 90 -18.50 9.39 -9.99
N HIS A 91 -18.67 9.56 -11.30
CA HIS A 91 -19.92 10.06 -11.86
C HIS A 91 -21.12 9.15 -11.53
N VAL A 92 -20.97 7.83 -11.57
CA VAL A 92 -22.04 6.91 -11.15
C VAL A 92 -22.33 7.05 -9.66
N ILE A 93 -21.29 7.16 -8.82
CA ILE A 93 -21.43 7.34 -7.37
C ILE A 93 -22.13 8.67 -7.06
N ASP A 94 -21.78 9.77 -7.71
CA ASP A 94 -22.39 11.09 -7.48
C ASP A 94 -23.88 11.10 -7.87
N ASN A 95 -24.22 10.47 -9.00
CA ASN A 95 -25.62 10.32 -9.41
C ASN A 95 -26.39 9.40 -8.44
N ALA A 96 -25.77 8.29 -8.02
CA ALA A 96 -26.39 7.39 -7.05
C ALA A 96 -26.60 8.10 -5.71
N ASP A 97 -25.63 8.86 -5.20
CA ASP A 97 -25.76 9.65 -3.97
C ASP A 97 -26.94 10.64 -4.05
N THR A 98 -27.05 11.35 -5.17
CA THR A 98 -28.16 12.28 -5.43
C THR A 98 -29.52 11.57 -5.44
N LEU A 99 -29.61 10.41 -6.10
CA LEU A 99 -30.85 9.63 -6.23
C LEU A 99 -31.21 8.85 -4.97
N LEU A 100 -30.23 8.44 -4.17
CA LEU A 100 -30.43 7.64 -2.97
C LEU A 100 -30.58 8.50 -1.71
N THR A 101 -30.79 9.81 -1.86
CA THR A 101 -31.15 10.66 -0.72
C THR A 101 -32.48 10.22 -0.11
N PRO A 102 -32.63 10.20 1.23
CA PRO A 102 -33.89 9.80 1.87
C PRO A 102 -35.09 10.62 1.38
N LYS A 103 -34.88 11.90 1.07
CA LYS A 103 -35.92 12.77 0.51
C LYS A 103 -36.38 12.29 -0.87
N PHE A 104 -35.46 12.10 -1.82
CA PHE A 104 -35.82 11.68 -3.18
C PHE A 104 -36.48 10.30 -3.18
N VAL A 105 -35.96 9.35 -2.40
CA VAL A 105 -36.54 8.01 -2.27
C VAL A 105 -37.95 8.08 -1.69
N ASN A 106 -38.18 8.81 -0.59
CA ASN A 106 -39.50 8.93 0.01
C ASN A 106 -40.51 9.65 -0.89
N GLU A 107 -40.11 10.74 -1.56
CA GLU A 107 -40.97 11.46 -2.49
C GLU A 107 -41.32 10.60 -3.71
N THR A 108 -40.37 9.82 -4.25
CA THR A 108 -40.61 8.90 -5.36
C THR A 108 -41.51 7.74 -4.95
N GLN A 109 -41.30 7.17 -3.76
CA GLN A 109 -42.18 6.13 -3.20
C GLN A 109 -43.60 6.65 -3.02
N GLY A 110 -43.77 7.83 -2.42
CA GLY A 110 -45.08 8.46 -2.27
C GLY A 110 -45.75 8.72 -3.61
N LEU A 111 -45.02 9.22 -4.61
CA LEU A 111 -45.56 9.42 -5.97
C LEU A 111 -46.05 8.10 -6.58
N ILE A 112 -45.32 7.00 -6.39
CA ILE A 112 -45.71 5.67 -6.89
C ILE A 112 -46.96 5.17 -6.15
N GLU A 113 -47.02 5.33 -4.82
CA GLU A 113 -48.18 4.95 -4.01
C GLU A 113 -49.44 5.73 -4.40
N ASP A 114 -49.31 7.03 -4.65
CA ASP A 114 -50.41 7.91 -5.07
C ASP A 114 -50.85 7.66 -6.51
N ALA A 115 -49.92 7.33 -7.41
CA ALA A 115 -50.20 7.07 -8.81
C ALA A 115 -50.85 5.70 -9.06
N ALA A 116 -50.51 4.69 -8.25
CA ALA A 116 -51.03 3.32 -8.38
C ALA A 116 -52.58 3.23 -8.44
N PRO A 117 -53.36 3.83 -7.51
CA PRO A 117 -54.82 3.80 -7.58
C PRO A 117 -55.37 4.59 -8.79
N LEU A 118 -54.66 5.63 -9.23
CA LEU A 118 -55.06 6.41 -10.40
C LEU A 118 -55.00 5.56 -11.68
N VAL A 119 -53.93 4.77 -11.83
CA VAL A 119 -53.77 3.84 -12.95
C VAL A 119 -54.87 2.78 -12.93
N ASP A 120 -55.15 2.17 -11.78
CA ASP A 120 -56.20 1.15 -11.63
C ASP A 120 -57.60 1.70 -11.95
N ASN A 121 -57.92 2.91 -11.47
CA ASN A 121 -59.18 3.57 -11.75
C ASN A 121 -59.35 3.91 -13.23
N VAL A 122 -58.29 4.37 -13.90
CA VAL A 122 -58.31 4.61 -15.36
C VAL A 122 -58.52 3.29 -16.10
N SER A 123 -57.83 2.22 -15.73
CA SER A 123 -58.03 0.89 -16.33
C SER A 123 -59.47 0.39 -16.17
N LYS A 124 -60.07 0.54 -14.99
CA LYS A 124 -61.48 0.18 -14.74
C LYS A 124 -62.45 1.03 -15.56
N LEU A 125 -62.23 2.34 -15.62
CA LEU A 125 -63.05 3.25 -16.42
C LEU A 125 -63.03 2.85 -17.90
N LEU A 126 -61.84 2.63 -18.46
CA LEU A 126 -61.67 2.20 -19.84
C LEU A 126 -62.31 0.83 -20.08
N GLY A 127 -62.13 -0.14 -19.17
CA GLY A 127 -62.77 -1.44 -19.26
C GLY A 127 -64.30 -1.36 -19.24
N GLY A 128 -64.87 -0.50 -18.40
CA GLY A 128 -66.31 -0.24 -18.35
C GLY A 128 -66.85 0.43 -19.61
N LEU A 129 -66.13 1.42 -20.15
CA LEU A 129 -66.51 2.09 -21.40
C LEU A 129 -66.45 1.15 -22.61
N LEU A 130 -65.40 0.33 -22.71
CA LEU A 130 -65.27 -0.67 -23.77
C LEU A 130 -66.34 -1.75 -23.65
N GLY A 131 -66.60 -2.24 -22.43
CA GLY A 131 -67.64 -3.22 -22.17
C GLY A 131 -69.06 -2.71 -22.42
N ALA A 132 -69.29 -1.40 -22.38
CA ALA A 132 -70.58 -0.79 -22.73
C ALA A 132 -70.77 -0.57 -24.24
N LEU A 133 -69.71 -0.69 -25.03
CA LEU A 133 -69.70 -0.41 -26.47
C LEU A 133 -69.82 -1.67 -27.34
N ILE A 134 -69.56 -2.85 -26.77
CA ILE A 134 -69.67 -4.17 -27.41
C ILE A 134 -70.88 -4.94 -26.89
#